data_AF-A0AAU0LQW8-F1
#
_entry.id   AF-A0AAU0LQW8-F1
#
_cell.length_a   1.000
_cell.length_b   1.000
_cell.length_c   1.000
_cell.angle_alpha   90.00
_cell.angle_beta   90.00
_cell.angle_gamma   90.00
#
_symmetry.space_group_name_H-M   'P 1'
#
loop_
_entity.id
_entity.type
_entity.pdbx_description
1 polymer ?
#
loop_
_entity_poly.entity_id
_entity_poly.type
_entity_poly.pdbx_seq_one_letter_code
_entity_poly.pdbx_strand_id
1 'polypeptide(L)'
;MKNKCILSFLAFFVVVLSACEKANIDVDTSDADGSAIGEVSGVWSKGSVQHIKGDIIIPEGKSLTIEEGVTVLMDSVNKPEIVILGNLYALGTAENPVKFTVEDGYKTKTNEFGKLWGGILAAPSCQELVLDNTVIEYGGAITSDASTSVKMGLYKKVSGEALPALWFSNPDGKLVVQNSTVSHFHEDCTYIEGGKIIFANNRFFSNGVTGGEAMNFKSGCLADVAYNLVYSVNTNALKLSNSGDRTPQAYIIVYNNTMLNTGWRRPTAKGGSIWLEASVRAEIYNNLFANTRFGVKRDPKKPEDNRSLSGNNWYYGYGQLTVDQFQVGKNDIVGGSNDVRGKVAGENNPKFVSYPLETSVDNYVFDSTWDFHLQGNSPALKAGTLDFKPHFTSGLVMSNGLTYNSPQPAAYVGAFGSKF
;
A
#
# COMPACT_ATOMS: atom_id res chain seq x y z
N MET A 1 -2.11 74.68 62.10
CA MET A 1 -1.25 75.12 60.98
C MET A 1 -1.45 74.19 59.80
N LYS A 2 -1.79 74.76 58.62
CA LYS A 2 -1.72 74.21 57.25
C LYS A 2 -2.67 73.03 56.93
N ASN A 3 -3.79 73.28 56.25
CA ASN A 3 -3.97 73.41 54.78
C ASN A 3 -3.44 72.18 54.00
N LYS A 4 -4.32 71.45 53.29
CA LYS A 4 -4.68 71.69 51.87
C LYS A 4 -5.58 70.56 51.33
N CYS A 5 -6.67 70.95 50.66
CA CYS A 5 -7.45 70.16 49.73
C CYS A 5 -6.61 69.66 48.55
N ILE A 6 -6.88 68.45 48.04
CA ILE A 6 -6.79 68.10 46.60
C ILE A 6 -7.89 67.07 46.26
N LEU A 7 -8.82 67.46 45.37
CA LEU A 7 -9.70 66.57 44.61
C LEU A 7 -8.85 65.74 43.63
N SER A 8 -9.22 64.49 43.36
CA SER A 8 -8.82 63.84 42.10
C SER A 8 -9.89 62.88 41.58
N PHE A 9 -10.18 63.11 40.30
CA PHE A 9 -11.12 62.44 39.40
C PHE A 9 -10.92 60.93 39.32
N LEU A 10 -12.02 60.17 39.33
CA LEU A 10 -12.04 58.79 38.87
C LEU A 10 -12.40 58.79 37.38
N ALA A 11 -11.39 58.64 36.52
CA ALA A 11 -11.57 58.51 35.08
C ALA A 11 -11.76 57.04 34.69
N PHE A 12 -12.76 56.82 33.83
CA PHE A 12 -13.07 55.57 33.12
C PHE A 12 -11.82 54.96 32.46
N PHE A 13 -11.57 53.67 32.68
CA PHE A 13 -10.74 52.85 31.79
C PHE A 13 -11.63 51.78 31.16
N VAL A 14 -12.01 52.00 29.90
CA VAL A 14 -12.60 50.98 29.03
C VAL A 14 -11.46 50.05 28.60
N VAL A 15 -11.51 48.80 29.05
CA VAL A 15 -10.64 47.73 28.53
C VAL A 15 -11.27 47.24 27.24
N VAL A 16 -10.71 47.65 26.10
CA VAL A 16 -10.97 47.02 24.80
C VAL A 16 -10.02 45.82 24.69
N LEU A 17 -10.55 44.62 24.85
CA LEU A 17 -9.88 43.38 24.46
C LEU A 17 -10.36 42.98 23.07
N SER A 18 -9.51 43.19 22.08
CA SER A 18 -9.50 42.45 20.82
C SER A 18 -8.32 41.49 20.85
N ALA A 19 -8.56 40.18 20.76
CA ALA A 19 -7.70 39.22 20.06
C ALA A 19 -8.35 37.82 20.06
N CYS A 20 -8.79 37.41 18.87
CA CYS A 20 -8.93 36.04 18.36
C CYS A 20 -9.35 34.91 19.33
N GLU A 21 -10.65 34.61 19.36
CA GLU A 21 -11.14 33.29 19.69
C GLU A 21 -11.84 32.66 18.47
N LYS A 22 -11.40 31.42 18.16
CA LYS A 22 -12.12 30.36 17.42
C LYS A 22 -12.31 30.53 15.91
N ALA A 23 -11.29 30.09 15.17
CA ALA A 23 -11.48 29.40 13.89
C ALA A 23 -11.23 27.90 14.10
N ASN A 24 -12.10 27.23 14.89
CA ASN A 24 -12.30 25.78 14.83
C ASN A 24 -13.59 25.45 15.61
N ILE A 25 -14.73 25.70 14.99
CA ILE A 25 -16.03 25.22 15.45
C ILE A 25 -16.76 24.70 14.22
N ASP A 26 -17.10 23.41 14.29
CA ASP A 26 -18.03 22.66 13.46
C ASP A 26 -17.71 22.64 11.96
N VAL A 27 -17.13 21.51 11.51
CA VAL A 27 -17.15 21.13 10.09
C VAL A 27 -18.62 21.09 9.66
N ASP A 28 -18.92 21.95 8.69
CA ASP A 28 -20.21 22.06 8.02
C ASP A 28 -20.67 20.68 7.52
N THR A 29 -21.88 20.28 7.92
CA THR A 29 -22.53 19.03 7.49
C THR A 29 -23.58 19.27 6.40
N SER A 30 -23.63 20.46 5.81
CA SER A 30 -24.74 20.91 4.96
C SER A 30 -24.49 20.92 3.46
N ASP A 31 -23.46 20.24 2.96
CA ASP A 31 -23.41 19.71 1.59
C ASP A 31 -22.70 18.34 1.62
N ALA A 32 -23.13 17.39 0.79
CA ALA A 32 -22.46 16.10 0.69
C ALA A 32 -20.99 16.30 0.29
N ASP A 33 -20.75 17.27 -0.60
CA ASP A 33 -19.42 17.71 -1.04
C ASP A 33 -18.82 18.70 -0.04
N GLY A 34 -17.51 18.62 0.16
CA GLY A 34 -16.83 19.40 1.19
C GLY A 34 -15.41 19.80 0.84
N SER A 35 -14.84 20.69 1.65
CA SER A 35 -13.40 20.96 1.66
C SER A 35 -12.86 20.77 3.07
N ALA A 36 -11.70 20.12 3.19
CA ALA A 36 -11.10 19.82 4.49
C ALA A 36 -9.63 20.21 4.58
N ILE A 37 -9.24 20.60 5.80
CA ILE A 37 -7.87 20.86 6.27
C ILE A 37 -7.88 20.68 7.80
N GLY A 38 -6.77 20.21 8.37
CA GLY A 38 -6.65 20.02 9.82
C GLY A 38 -7.37 18.78 10.31
N GLU A 39 -7.97 18.85 11.51
CA GLU A 39 -8.58 17.68 12.13
C GLU A 39 -9.90 17.28 11.46
N VAL A 40 -10.05 16.01 11.11
CA VAL A 40 -11.27 15.44 10.52
C VAL A 40 -11.66 14.14 11.23
N SER A 41 -12.96 13.91 11.37
CA SER A 41 -13.52 12.66 11.91
C SER A 41 -15.00 12.56 11.54
N GLY A 42 -15.63 11.41 11.81
CA GLY A 42 -17.04 11.17 11.50
C GLY A 42 -17.21 10.36 10.22
N VAL A 43 -18.16 10.74 9.38
CA VAL A 43 -18.51 10.03 8.14
C VAL A 43 -18.46 10.98 6.96
N TRP A 44 -17.80 10.56 5.88
CA TRP A 44 -17.95 11.17 4.56
C TRP A 44 -18.96 10.35 3.76
N SER A 45 -20.08 11.00 3.44
CA SER A 45 -21.27 10.35 2.91
C SER A 45 -21.07 9.83 1.49
N LYS A 46 -21.70 8.70 1.19
CA LYS A 46 -21.67 8.00 -0.10
C LYS A 46 -21.77 8.95 -1.30
N GLY A 47 -20.86 8.77 -2.26
CA GLY A 47 -20.84 9.48 -3.54
C GLY A 47 -20.39 10.94 -3.48
N SER A 48 -20.01 11.46 -2.31
CA SER A 48 -19.52 12.84 -2.18
C SER A 48 -18.13 13.07 -2.76
N VAL A 49 -17.80 14.33 -2.99
CA VAL A 49 -16.46 14.81 -3.34
C VAL A 49 -15.89 15.63 -2.17
N GLN A 50 -14.70 15.24 -1.71
CA GLN A 50 -13.99 15.87 -0.60
C GLN A 50 -12.69 16.52 -1.11
N HIS A 51 -12.65 17.85 -1.17
CA HIS A 51 -11.48 18.61 -1.62
C HIS A 51 -10.51 18.89 -0.47
N ILE A 52 -9.38 18.18 -0.48
CA ILE A 52 -8.34 18.29 0.55
C ILE A 52 -7.34 19.36 0.13
N LYS A 53 -7.41 20.53 0.75
CA LYS A 53 -6.61 21.72 0.38
C LYS A 53 -5.32 21.87 1.18
N GLY A 54 -5.21 21.13 2.28
CA GLY A 54 -4.02 21.05 3.12
C GLY A 54 -4.05 19.76 3.92
N ASP A 55 -3.02 19.51 4.73
CA ASP A 55 -2.90 18.27 5.49
C ASP A 55 -4.14 18.03 6.35
N ILE A 56 -4.60 16.78 6.39
CA ILE A 56 -5.68 16.35 7.27
C ILE A 56 -5.18 15.37 8.31
N ILE A 57 -5.75 15.43 9.50
CA ILE A 57 -5.38 14.60 10.66
C ILE A 57 -6.63 13.94 11.21
N ILE A 58 -6.66 12.62 11.30
CA ILE A 58 -7.70 11.91 12.07
C ILE A 58 -7.19 11.78 13.52
N PRO A 59 -7.77 12.48 14.51
CA PRO A 59 -7.22 12.51 15.86
C PRO A 59 -7.28 11.16 16.59
N GLU A 60 -6.41 10.97 17.57
CA GLU A 60 -6.43 9.79 18.44
C GLU A 60 -7.78 9.65 19.16
N GLY A 61 -8.28 8.42 19.28
CA GLY A 61 -9.61 8.14 19.85
C GLY A 61 -10.80 8.56 18.96
N LYS A 62 -10.55 9.08 17.76
CA LYS A 62 -11.56 9.36 16.73
C LYS A 62 -11.42 8.41 15.54
N SER A 63 -12.45 8.37 14.71
CA SER A 63 -12.43 7.62 13.46
C SER A 63 -13.01 8.46 12.32
N LEU A 64 -12.50 8.26 11.12
CA LEU A 64 -13.15 8.68 9.88
C LEU A 64 -13.62 7.43 9.12
N THR A 65 -14.91 7.41 8.77
CA THR A 65 -15.47 6.43 7.83
C THR A 65 -15.75 7.14 6.51
N ILE A 66 -15.26 6.58 5.41
CA ILE A 66 -15.49 7.08 4.06
C ILE A 66 -16.33 6.04 3.35
N GLU A 67 -17.57 6.39 3.05
CA GLU A 67 -18.52 5.48 2.41
C GLU A 67 -18.22 5.30 0.92
N GLU A 68 -18.88 4.31 0.31
CA GLU A 68 -18.66 3.95 -1.08
C GLU A 68 -18.87 5.12 -2.05
N GLY A 69 -18.12 5.13 -3.15
CA GLY A 69 -18.22 6.16 -4.20
C GLY A 69 -17.67 7.53 -3.84
N VAL A 70 -17.18 7.76 -2.62
CA VAL A 70 -16.56 9.04 -2.26
C VAL A 70 -15.28 9.27 -3.06
N THR A 71 -15.10 10.48 -3.58
CA THR A 71 -13.87 10.94 -4.23
C THR A 71 -13.17 11.97 -3.36
N VAL A 72 -11.98 11.64 -2.89
CA VAL A 72 -11.08 12.51 -2.12
C VAL A 72 -10.08 13.14 -3.09
N LEU A 73 -10.28 14.43 -3.40
CA LEU A 73 -9.48 15.20 -4.35
C LEU A 73 -8.39 15.98 -3.63
N MET A 74 -7.14 15.56 -3.85
CA MET A 74 -5.97 16.15 -3.24
C MET A 74 -5.47 17.35 -4.04
N ASP A 75 -5.26 18.48 -3.36
CA ASP A 75 -4.70 19.69 -3.96
C ASP A 75 -3.25 19.45 -4.41
N SER A 76 -3.01 19.49 -5.73
CA SER A 76 -1.70 19.19 -6.31
C SER A 76 -0.65 20.29 -6.14
N VAL A 77 -1.08 21.49 -5.74
CA VAL A 77 -0.20 22.63 -5.45
C VAL A 77 0.30 22.53 -4.01
N ASN A 78 -0.61 22.30 -3.06
CA ASN A 78 -0.28 22.20 -1.63
C ASN A 78 0.28 20.82 -1.23
N LYS A 79 0.00 19.79 -2.03
CA LYS A 79 0.48 18.40 -1.85
C LYS A 79 0.19 17.82 -0.47
N PRO A 80 -1.08 17.80 -0.04
CA PRO A 80 -1.44 17.47 1.32
C PRO A 80 -1.08 16.02 1.71
N GLU A 81 -0.80 15.84 2.99
CA GLU A 81 -0.66 14.54 3.65
C GLU A 81 -1.97 14.14 4.37
N ILE A 82 -2.23 12.84 4.47
CA ILE A 82 -3.31 12.30 5.30
C ILE A 82 -2.65 11.61 6.50
N VAL A 83 -2.74 12.21 7.69
CA VAL A 83 -2.20 11.66 8.92
C VAL A 83 -3.31 11.00 9.73
N ILE A 84 -3.07 9.77 10.18
CA ILE A 84 -4.06 8.99 10.93
C ILE A 84 -3.48 8.66 12.30
N LEU A 85 -3.97 9.38 13.31
CA LEU A 85 -3.69 9.07 14.71
C LEU A 85 -4.76 8.17 15.33
N GLY A 86 -6.01 8.35 14.90
CA GLY A 86 -7.16 7.50 15.23
C GLY A 86 -7.33 6.33 14.26
N ASN A 87 -8.55 6.08 13.78
CA ASN A 87 -8.86 5.00 12.84
C ASN A 87 -9.41 5.52 11.50
N LEU A 88 -9.15 4.78 10.42
CA LEU A 88 -9.72 5.07 9.10
C LEU A 88 -10.43 3.83 8.53
N TYR A 89 -11.65 4.01 8.04
CA TYR A 89 -12.39 3.00 7.31
C TYR A 89 -12.82 3.56 5.95
N ALA A 90 -12.07 3.27 4.88
CA ALA A 90 -12.50 3.56 3.52
C ALA A 90 -13.18 2.32 2.94
N LEU A 91 -14.51 2.42 2.74
CA LEU A 91 -15.41 1.31 2.50
C LEU A 91 -16.10 1.46 1.15
N GLY A 92 -15.35 1.23 0.08
CA GLY A 92 -15.86 1.19 -1.29
C GLY A 92 -16.61 -0.09 -1.64
N THR A 93 -17.13 -0.12 -2.86
CA THR A 93 -17.60 -1.33 -3.53
C THR A 93 -16.94 -1.45 -4.90
N ALA A 94 -17.04 -2.62 -5.53
CA ALA A 94 -16.47 -2.82 -6.88
C ALA A 94 -17.09 -1.85 -7.90
N GLU A 95 -18.37 -1.54 -7.75
CA GLU A 95 -19.12 -0.59 -8.57
C GLU A 95 -18.84 0.86 -8.18
N ASN A 96 -18.73 1.15 -6.88
CA ASN A 96 -18.51 2.49 -6.34
C ASN A 96 -17.28 2.52 -5.42
N PRO A 97 -16.06 2.48 -5.97
CA PRO A 97 -14.87 2.51 -5.14
C PRO A 97 -14.69 3.87 -4.46
N VAL A 98 -14.07 3.88 -3.28
CA VAL A 98 -13.53 5.13 -2.69
C VAL A 98 -12.27 5.52 -3.47
N LYS A 99 -12.15 6.78 -3.89
CA LYS A 99 -11.02 7.24 -4.71
C LYS A 99 -10.21 8.33 -4.01
N PHE A 100 -8.94 8.07 -3.73
CA PHE A 100 -7.96 9.09 -3.34
C PHE A 100 -7.15 9.47 -4.59
N THR A 101 -7.40 10.67 -5.12
CA THR A 101 -6.88 11.07 -6.43
C THR A 101 -6.69 12.59 -6.50
N VAL A 102 -6.39 13.09 -7.70
CA VAL A 102 -6.23 14.49 -8.05
C VAL A 102 -7.21 14.84 -9.16
N GLU A 103 -7.38 16.15 -9.40
CA GLU A 103 -8.15 16.66 -10.53
C GLU A 103 -7.63 16.09 -11.87
N ASP A 104 -8.53 15.77 -12.80
CA ASP A 104 -8.21 15.13 -14.07
C ASP A 104 -7.20 15.94 -14.90
N GLY A 105 -7.21 17.28 -14.78
CA GLY A 105 -6.25 18.16 -15.44
C GLY A 105 -4.78 17.89 -15.06
N TYR A 106 -4.52 17.25 -13.91
CA TYR A 106 -3.17 16.85 -13.51
C TYR A 106 -2.78 15.46 -13.98
N LYS A 107 -3.70 14.64 -14.51
CA LYS A 107 -3.44 13.27 -14.97
C LYS A 107 -2.81 13.26 -16.36
N THR A 108 -1.62 13.84 -16.43
CA THR A 108 -0.84 14.01 -17.66
C THR A 108 0.33 13.04 -17.72
N LYS A 109 0.94 12.89 -18.90
CA LYS A 109 2.15 12.09 -19.08
C LYS A 109 3.29 12.52 -18.16
N THR A 110 3.43 13.83 -17.93
CA THR A 110 4.46 14.39 -17.02
C THR A 110 4.27 13.95 -15.57
N ASN A 111 3.03 13.72 -15.15
CA ASN A 111 2.67 13.37 -13.78
C ASN A 111 2.38 11.87 -13.60
N GLU A 112 2.71 11.03 -14.59
CA GLU A 112 2.33 9.62 -14.59
C GLU A 112 2.94 8.80 -13.44
N PHE A 113 3.96 9.34 -12.75
CA PHE A 113 4.55 8.76 -11.55
C PHE A 113 4.38 9.67 -10.32
N GLY A 114 3.26 10.37 -10.24
CA GLY A 114 2.77 11.01 -9.02
C GLY A 114 3.53 12.25 -8.58
N LYS A 115 3.80 12.34 -7.27
CA LYS A 115 4.28 13.54 -6.53
C LYS A 115 3.26 14.68 -6.43
N LEU A 116 1.98 14.38 -6.64
CA LEU A 116 0.94 15.40 -6.63
C LEU A 116 0.33 15.57 -5.24
N TRP A 117 0.43 14.58 -4.36
CA TRP A 117 0.11 14.72 -2.94
C TRP A 117 0.99 13.78 -2.13
N GLY A 118 0.89 13.84 -0.81
CA GLY A 118 1.71 13.06 0.11
C GLY A 118 1.40 11.57 0.05
N GLY A 119 0.70 11.08 1.07
CA GLY A 119 0.32 9.69 1.23
C GLY A 119 -0.58 9.50 2.43
N ILE A 120 -0.99 8.27 2.69
CA ILE A 120 -1.78 7.89 3.87
C ILE A 120 -0.82 7.40 4.95
N LEU A 121 -0.69 8.15 6.04
CA LEU A 121 0.32 7.97 7.08
C LEU A 121 -0.33 7.61 8.41
N ALA A 122 -0.48 6.31 8.67
CA ALA A 122 -1.01 5.78 9.92
C ALA A 122 0.08 5.63 10.99
N ALA A 123 -0.01 6.49 11.99
CA ALA A 123 0.92 6.58 13.10
C ALA A 123 0.84 5.35 14.02
N PRO A 124 1.81 5.16 14.94
CA PRO A 124 1.77 4.08 15.92
C PRO A 124 0.52 4.05 16.81
N SER A 125 -0.18 5.18 16.96
CA SER A 125 -1.44 5.25 17.71
C SER A 125 -2.64 4.69 16.94
N CYS A 126 -2.56 4.59 15.60
CA CYS A 126 -3.65 4.10 14.75
C CYS A 126 -3.91 2.63 15.02
N GLN A 127 -5.09 2.30 15.55
CA GLN A 127 -5.43 0.93 15.93
C GLN A 127 -5.97 0.13 14.76
N GLU A 128 -6.74 0.77 13.88
CA GLU A 128 -7.41 0.13 12.76
C GLU A 128 -7.40 1.00 11.51
N LEU A 129 -6.97 0.40 10.39
CA LEU A 129 -7.06 0.99 9.08
C LEU A 129 -7.63 -0.03 8.08
N VAL A 130 -8.69 0.37 7.38
CA VAL A 130 -9.33 -0.44 6.34
C VAL A 130 -9.37 0.34 5.04
N LEU A 131 -8.87 -0.28 3.97
CA LEU A 131 -9.05 0.11 2.58
C LEU A 131 -9.70 -1.07 1.86
N ASP A 132 -11.02 -1.00 1.64
CA ASP A 132 -11.76 -2.02 0.90
C ASP A 132 -12.36 -1.39 -0.35
N ASN A 133 -12.05 -1.95 -1.53
CA ASN A 133 -12.43 -1.38 -2.83
C ASN A 133 -12.04 0.11 -2.96
N THR A 134 -10.77 0.41 -2.66
CA THR A 134 -10.22 1.76 -2.74
C THR A 134 -9.29 1.90 -3.95
N VAL A 135 -9.35 3.04 -4.63
CA VAL A 135 -8.36 3.45 -5.64
C VAL A 135 -7.49 4.56 -5.04
N ILE A 136 -6.17 4.38 -5.04
CA ILE A 136 -5.21 5.35 -4.52
C ILE A 136 -4.20 5.66 -5.61
N GLU A 137 -4.14 6.92 -6.04
CA GLU A 137 -3.30 7.28 -7.18
C GLU A 137 -2.63 8.64 -7.09
N TYR A 138 -1.53 8.79 -7.83
CA TYR A 138 -0.80 10.05 -8.06
C TYR A 138 -0.11 10.69 -6.84
N GLY A 139 0.01 9.99 -5.71
CA GLY A 139 0.71 10.49 -4.53
C GLY A 139 2.24 10.32 -4.59
N GLY A 140 2.88 10.40 -3.43
CA GLY A 140 4.31 10.23 -3.24
C GLY A 140 5.13 11.51 -3.36
N ALA A 141 4.60 12.62 -2.85
CA ALA A 141 5.36 13.87 -2.72
C ALA A 141 6.59 13.68 -1.82
N ILE A 142 7.62 14.50 -2.09
CA ILE A 142 8.85 14.53 -1.29
C ILE A 142 8.62 15.42 -0.08
N THR A 143 8.91 14.90 1.11
CA THR A 143 8.79 15.66 2.36
C THR A 143 9.79 16.82 2.39
N SER A 144 9.35 17.94 2.96
CA SER A 144 10.19 19.04 3.44
C SER A 144 10.13 19.15 4.96
N ASP A 145 10.94 20.02 5.56
CA ASP A 145 10.87 20.33 7.00
C ASP A 145 9.50 20.92 7.40
N ALA A 146 8.72 21.43 6.44
CA ALA A 146 7.40 21.96 6.67
C ALA A 146 6.29 20.89 6.74
N SER A 147 6.54 19.67 6.26
CA SER A 147 5.51 18.62 6.16
C SER A 147 5.08 18.14 7.54
N THR A 148 3.79 17.85 7.71
CA THR A 148 3.21 17.44 8.99
C THR A 148 3.84 16.16 9.52
N SER A 149 4.08 15.17 8.65
CA SER A 149 4.75 13.92 8.97
C SER A 149 6.14 14.12 9.59
N VAL A 150 6.93 15.04 9.04
CA VAL A 150 8.27 15.40 9.54
C VAL A 150 8.17 16.09 10.90
N LYS A 151 7.29 17.10 11.04
CA LYS A 151 7.07 17.83 12.31
C LYS A 151 6.60 16.90 13.43
N MET A 152 5.82 15.88 13.11
CA MET A 152 5.31 14.90 14.07
C MET A 152 6.25 13.71 14.30
N GLY A 153 7.40 13.64 13.61
CA GLY A 153 8.33 12.52 13.73
C GLY A 153 7.75 11.18 13.26
N LEU A 154 6.89 11.23 12.25
CA LEU A 154 6.31 10.08 11.56
C LEU A 154 7.19 9.66 10.37
N TYR A 155 6.92 8.48 9.79
CA TYR A 155 7.55 7.88 8.60
C TYR A 155 8.98 8.37 8.27
N LYS A 156 9.99 7.55 8.55
CA LYS A 156 11.45 7.86 8.42
C LYS A 156 11.94 9.09 9.22
N LYS A 157 11.05 9.96 9.71
CA LYS A 157 11.32 11.06 10.64
C LYS A 157 12.29 12.12 10.10
N VAL A 158 12.37 12.24 8.78
CA VAL A 158 13.30 13.14 8.08
C VAL A 158 12.65 13.75 6.84
N SER A 159 13.13 14.92 6.43
CA SER A 159 12.79 15.54 5.16
C SER A 159 13.59 14.93 4.00
N GLY A 160 13.15 15.20 2.77
CA GLY A 160 13.79 14.71 1.54
C GLY A 160 13.37 13.30 1.11
N GLU A 161 12.40 12.69 1.79
CA GLU A 161 11.93 11.34 1.51
C GLU A 161 10.62 11.36 0.72
N ALA A 162 10.48 10.47 -0.25
CA ALA A 162 9.18 10.24 -0.89
C ALA A 162 8.26 9.50 0.09
N LEU A 163 7.03 10.01 0.25
CA LEU A 163 6.00 9.33 1.01
C LEU A 163 5.44 8.11 0.24
N PRO A 164 5.09 7.02 0.93
CA PRO A 164 4.41 5.90 0.29
C PRO A 164 2.93 6.21 0.10
N ALA A 165 2.22 5.41 -0.70
CA ALA A 165 0.76 5.47 -0.75
C ALA A 165 0.13 5.15 0.61
N LEU A 166 0.71 4.18 1.32
CA LEU A 166 0.31 3.79 2.66
C LEU A 166 1.53 3.49 3.55
N TRP A 167 1.63 4.20 4.67
CA TRP A 167 2.47 3.84 5.80
C TRP A 167 1.58 3.45 6.98
N PHE A 168 1.94 2.36 7.69
CA PHE A 168 1.25 1.91 8.90
C PHE A 168 2.28 1.41 9.91
N SER A 169 2.22 1.87 11.16
CA SER A 169 3.30 1.63 12.13
C SER A 169 2.84 1.20 13.53
N ASN A 170 1.67 0.58 13.65
CA ASN A 170 1.21 0.02 14.92
C ASN A 170 1.38 -1.52 14.95
N PRO A 171 2.33 -2.09 15.71
CA PRO A 171 2.52 -3.54 15.85
C PRO A 171 1.29 -4.30 16.38
N ASP A 172 0.47 -3.64 17.20
CA ASP A 172 -0.72 -4.25 17.80
C ASP A 172 -2.00 -3.96 16.98
N GLY A 173 -1.90 -3.05 16.01
CA GLY A 173 -3.00 -2.61 15.18
C GLY A 173 -3.42 -3.62 14.12
N LYS A 174 -4.55 -3.34 13.47
CA LYS A 174 -5.11 -4.15 12.39
C LYS A 174 -5.12 -3.35 11.10
N LEU A 175 -4.62 -3.94 10.04
CA LEU A 175 -4.59 -3.33 8.72
C LEU A 175 -5.24 -4.27 7.70
N VAL A 176 -6.25 -3.79 7.01
CA VAL A 176 -6.84 -4.50 5.87
C VAL A 176 -6.75 -3.63 4.63
N VAL A 177 -6.15 -4.19 3.59
CA VAL A 177 -6.14 -3.61 2.24
C VAL A 177 -6.64 -4.71 1.31
N GLN A 178 -7.88 -4.58 0.85
CA GLN A 178 -8.46 -5.57 -0.05
C GLN A 178 -9.20 -4.96 -1.22
N ASN A 179 -9.25 -5.71 -2.32
CA ASN A 179 -9.95 -5.33 -3.56
C ASN A 179 -9.55 -3.94 -4.08
N SER A 180 -8.37 -3.46 -3.69
CA SER A 180 -7.95 -2.07 -3.88
C SER A 180 -6.91 -1.95 -4.98
N THR A 181 -6.79 -0.75 -5.54
CA THR A 181 -5.82 -0.43 -6.59
C THR A 181 -4.88 0.68 -6.13
N VAL A 182 -3.58 0.49 -6.29
CA VAL A 182 -2.56 1.53 -6.10
C VAL A 182 -1.79 1.71 -7.40
N SER A 183 -1.81 2.93 -7.94
CA SER A 183 -1.15 3.24 -9.21
C SER A 183 -0.58 4.65 -9.27
N HIS A 184 0.38 4.88 -10.17
CA HIS A 184 0.95 6.20 -10.42
C HIS A 184 1.64 6.84 -9.20
N PHE A 185 2.22 6.04 -8.30
CA PHE A 185 3.02 6.54 -7.17
C PHE A 185 4.49 6.72 -7.54
N HIS A 186 5.13 7.69 -6.87
CA HIS A 186 6.52 8.05 -7.17
C HIS A 186 7.56 7.01 -6.71
N GLU A 187 7.31 6.33 -5.59
CA GLU A 187 8.24 5.42 -4.92
C GLU A 187 7.48 4.21 -4.34
N ASP A 188 7.78 3.76 -3.11
CA ASP A 188 7.13 2.64 -2.44
C ASP A 188 5.61 2.87 -2.41
N CYS A 189 4.84 1.86 -2.82
CA CYS A 189 3.39 1.93 -2.68
C CYS A 189 3.03 1.78 -1.20
N THR A 190 3.59 0.79 -0.50
CA THR A 190 3.32 0.60 0.92
C THR A 190 4.59 0.37 1.71
N TYR A 191 4.63 0.87 2.94
CA TYR A 191 5.70 0.65 3.91
C TYR A 191 5.08 0.33 5.27
N ILE A 192 5.07 -0.95 5.65
CA ILE A 192 4.30 -1.47 6.78
C ILE A 192 5.25 -1.91 7.89
N GLU A 193 5.04 -1.37 9.08
CA GLU A 193 5.89 -1.47 10.25
C GLU A 193 5.13 -1.95 11.48
N GLY A 194 4.59 -3.17 11.38
CA GLY A 194 3.80 -3.75 12.46
C GLY A 194 2.35 -4.03 12.05
N GLY A 195 1.72 -4.95 12.78
CA GLY A 195 0.28 -5.14 12.77
C GLY A 195 -0.15 -6.55 12.36
N LYS A 196 -1.45 -6.80 12.54
CA LYS A 196 -2.18 -7.94 12.00
C LYS A 196 -2.78 -7.53 10.66
N ILE A 197 -2.29 -8.13 9.57
CA ILE A 197 -2.43 -7.55 8.24
C ILE A 197 -3.04 -8.53 7.24
N ILE A 198 -4.03 -8.06 6.47
CA ILE A 198 -4.55 -8.75 5.28
C ILE A 198 -4.35 -7.85 4.07
N PHE A 199 -3.59 -8.34 3.07
CA PHE A 199 -3.49 -7.74 1.73
C PHE A 199 -4.07 -8.72 0.71
N ALA A 200 -5.31 -8.51 0.29
CA ALA A 200 -6.04 -9.47 -0.55
C ALA A 200 -6.62 -8.86 -1.84
N ASN A 201 -6.48 -9.54 -2.98
CA ASN A 201 -7.16 -9.17 -4.23
C ASN A 201 -6.83 -7.75 -4.75
N ASN A 202 -5.66 -7.20 -4.40
CA ASN A 202 -5.29 -5.85 -4.80
C ASN A 202 -4.57 -5.82 -6.16
N ARG A 203 -4.51 -4.62 -6.75
CA ARG A 203 -3.79 -4.34 -8.00
C ARG A 203 -2.75 -3.26 -7.78
N PHE A 204 -1.50 -3.53 -8.16
CA PHE A 204 -0.41 -2.57 -8.10
C PHE A 204 0.22 -2.45 -9.49
N PHE A 205 0.20 -1.26 -10.09
CA PHE A 205 0.77 -1.04 -11.42
C PHE A 205 1.19 0.42 -11.65
N SER A 206 2.09 0.66 -12.61
CA SER A 206 2.56 2.01 -12.95
C SER A 206 3.21 2.77 -11.77
N ASN A 207 3.88 2.08 -10.85
CA ASN A 207 4.45 2.68 -9.63
C ASN A 207 5.98 2.68 -9.61
N GLY A 208 6.57 3.77 -9.13
CA GLY A 208 8.00 3.91 -8.86
C GLY A 208 8.82 4.41 -10.06
N VAL A 209 9.75 5.33 -9.82
CA VAL A 209 10.67 5.88 -10.84
C VAL A 209 12.12 5.42 -10.63
N THR A 210 12.70 5.81 -9.50
CA THR A 210 14.10 5.49 -9.13
C THR A 210 14.20 4.36 -8.09
N GLY A 211 13.04 3.91 -7.62
CA GLY A 211 12.79 2.93 -6.58
C GLY A 211 11.29 2.65 -6.48
N GLY A 212 10.86 1.90 -5.48
CA GLY A 212 9.46 1.59 -5.24
C GLY A 212 9.15 0.10 -5.25
N GLU A 213 8.77 -0.41 -4.08
CA GLU A 213 8.17 -1.71 -3.86
C GLU A 213 6.63 -1.61 -3.91
N ALA A 214 5.93 -2.67 -4.35
CA ALA A 214 4.47 -2.68 -4.23
C ALA A 214 4.05 -2.91 -2.78
N MET A 215 4.65 -3.91 -2.11
CA MET A 215 4.42 -4.14 -0.69
C MET A 215 5.72 -4.36 0.06
N ASN A 216 6.01 -3.46 1.02
CA ASN A 216 7.22 -3.48 1.82
C ASN A 216 6.88 -3.69 3.30
N PHE A 217 7.15 -4.88 3.81
CA PHE A 217 6.87 -5.26 5.20
C PHE A 217 8.14 -5.29 6.03
N LYS A 218 8.07 -4.74 7.24
CA LYS A 218 9.14 -4.68 8.24
C LYS A 218 8.84 -5.59 9.45
N SER A 219 9.73 -5.58 10.45
CA SER A 219 9.49 -6.22 11.75
C SER A 219 8.17 -5.77 12.39
N GLY A 220 7.57 -6.65 13.20
CA GLY A 220 6.26 -6.44 13.82
C GLY A 220 5.07 -6.93 12.99
N CYS A 221 5.27 -7.24 11.70
CA CYS A 221 4.18 -7.63 10.81
C CYS A 221 3.81 -9.12 10.96
N LEU A 222 2.53 -9.40 11.19
CA LEU A 222 1.92 -10.71 10.99
C LEU A 222 0.92 -10.59 9.84
N ALA A 223 1.27 -11.10 8.65
CA ALA A 223 0.59 -10.71 7.41
C ALA A 223 0.24 -11.88 6.50
N ASP A 224 -0.98 -11.87 5.96
CA ASP A 224 -1.39 -12.71 4.83
C ASP A 224 -1.46 -11.84 3.56
N VAL A 225 -0.72 -12.22 2.52
CA VAL A 225 -0.62 -11.48 1.25
C VAL A 225 -1.09 -12.39 0.12
N ALA A 226 -2.32 -12.20 -0.32
CA ALA A 226 -3.07 -13.17 -1.10
C ALA A 226 -3.71 -12.60 -2.36
N TYR A 227 -3.68 -13.33 -3.49
CA TYR A 227 -4.49 -12.98 -4.68
C TYR A 227 -4.24 -11.58 -5.28
N ASN A 228 -3.08 -10.98 -5.01
CA ASN A 228 -2.73 -9.67 -5.55
C ASN A 228 -2.17 -9.81 -6.97
N LEU A 229 -2.49 -8.84 -7.82
CA LEU A 229 -1.86 -8.62 -9.11
C LEU A 229 -0.84 -7.49 -8.99
N VAL A 230 0.42 -7.77 -9.29
CA VAL A 230 1.48 -6.75 -9.35
C VAL A 230 2.08 -6.71 -10.74
N TYR A 231 1.99 -5.57 -11.40
CA TYR A 231 2.47 -5.38 -12.76
C TYR A 231 3.51 -4.27 -12.83
N SER A 232 4.71 -4.61 -13.28
CA SER A 232 5.78 -3.67 -13.65
C SER A 232 6.09 -2.60 -12.58
N VAL A 233 5.99 -2.98 -11.31
CA VAL A 233 6.48 -2.13 -10.21
C VAL A 233 8.01 -2.08 -10.25
N ASN A 234 8.56 -0.91 -9.93
CA ASN A 234 9.93 -0.53 -10.30
C ASN A 234 11.00 -1.46 -9.74
N THR A 235 10.93 -1.79 -8.44
CA THR A 235 11.93 -2.63 -7.76
C THR A 235 11.40 -4.05 -7.54
N ASN A 236 10.62 -4.31 -6.51
CA ASN A 236 10.04 -5.63 -6.19
C ASN A 236 8.52 -5.55 -6.12
N ALA A 237 7.87 -6.68 -6.36
CA ALA A 237 6.49 -6.85 -5.94
C ALA A 237 6.40 -6.86 -4.41
N LEU A 238 7.25 -7.67 -3.77
CA LEU A 238 7.27 -7.82 -2.33
C LEU A 238 8.68 -7.63 -1.79
N LYS A 239 8.80 -6.79 -0.77
CA LYS A 239 9.97 -6.73 0.10
C LYS A 239 9.57 -7.19 1.48
N LEU A 240 10.07 -8.34 1.89
CA LEU A 240 9.78 -8.98 3.16
C LEU A 240 11.03 -8.88 4.04
N SER A 241 10.93 -8.10 5.12
CA SER A 241 12.09 -7.76 5.95
C SER A 241 11.70 -7.82 7.41
N ASN A 242 12.59 -8.33 8.26
CA ASN A 242 12.45 -8.18 9.72
C ASN A 242 13.35 -7.05 10.27
N SER A 243 13.71 -6.06 9.44
CA SER A 243 14.42 -4.87 9.91
C SER A 243 13.52 -3.98 10.80
N GLY A 244 14.13 -3.24 11.73
CA GLY A 244 13.44 -2.27 12.59
C GLY A 244 13.25 -2.73 14.04
N ASP A 245 13.72 -3.94 14.37
CA ASP A 245 13.80 -4.48 15.74
C ASP A 245 12.49 -4.43 16.54
N ARG A 246 11.34 -4.61 15.86
CA ARG A 246 10.01 -4.69 16.48
C ARG A 246 9.62 -6.13 16.83
N THR A 247 8.70 -6.27 17.78
CA THR A 247 8.08 -7.54 18.16
C THR A 247 6.61 -7.54 17.70
N PRO A 248 6.09 -8.66 17.16
CA PRO A 248 6.77 -9.94 16.90
C PRO A 248 7.78 -9.86 15.75
N GLN A 249 8.58 -10.93 15.57
CA GLN A 249 9.31 -11.14 14.32
C GLN A 249 8.33 -11.08 13.15
N ALA A 250 8.72 -10.43 12.05
CA ALA A 250 7.92 -10.42 10.84
C ALA A 250 7.67 -11.86 10.37
N TYR A 251 6.39 -12.23 10.28
CA TYR A 251 5.93 -13.52 9.79
C TYR A 251 4.85 -13.29 8.74
N ILE A 252 5.17 -13.65 7.49
CA ILE A 252 4.40 -13.27 6.32
C ILE A 252 4.10 -14.51 5.47
N ILE A 253 2.82 -14.79 5.23
CA ILE A 253 2.37 -15.86 4.35
C ILE A 253 1.93 -15.23 3.03
N VAL A 254 2.63 -15.58 1.95
CA VAL A 254 2.45 -15.02 0.61
C VAL A 254 1.93 -16.11 -0.31
N TYR A 255 0.71 -15.96 -0.82
CA TYR A 255 0.12 -17.00 -1.65
C TYR A 255 -0.79 -16.54 -2.76
N ASN A 256 -0.83 -17.35 -3.83
CA ASN A 256 -1.75 -17.13 -4.95
C ASN A 256 -1.62 -15.70 -5.53
N ASN A 257 -0.46 -15.07 -5.54
CA ASN A 257 -0.29 -13.76 -6.19
C ASN A 257 0.19 -13.94 -7.65
N THR A 258 -0.20 -13.03 -8.53
CA THR A 258 0.34 -12.94 -9.90
C THR A 258 1.26 -11.72 -9.99
N MET A 259 2.53 -11.94 -10.30
CA MET A 259 3.54 -10.90 -10.42
C MET A 259 4.10 -10.91 -11.85
N LEU A 260 4.03 -9.78 -12.53
CA LEU A 260 4.47 -9.65 -13.92
C LEU A 260 5.41 -8.47 -14.12
N ASN A 261 6.45 -8.68 -14.93
CA ASN A 261 7.37 -7.63 -15.38
C ASN A 261 8.04 -6.80 -14.27
N THR A 262 8.02 -7.26 -13.02
CA THR A 262 8.59 -6.50 -11.90
C THR A 262 10.12 -6.54 -11.89
N GLY A 263 10.72 -5.42 -11.48
CA GLY A 263 12.17 -5.30 -11.26
C GLY A 263 13.04 -5.02 -12.49
N TRP A 264 12.47 -4.94 -13.69
CA TRP A 264 13.24 -4.62 -14.90
C TRP A 264 13.57 -3.14 -15.04
N ARG A 265 12.70 -2.25 -14.55
CA ARG A 265 12.87 -0.80 -14.67
C ARG A 265 13.97 -0.24 -13.75
N ARG A 266 14.44 -1.04 -12.79
CA ARG A 266 15.59 -0.73 -11.94
C ARG A 266 16.52 -1.94 -11.85
N PRO A 267 17.44 -2.12 -12.81
CA PRO A 267 18.21 -3.35 -12.93
C PRO A 267 19.39 -3.45 -11.92
N THR A 268 19.17 -3.22 -10.62
CA THR A 268 20.20 -3.34 -9.58
C THR A 268 20.31 -4.76 -9.02
N ALA A 269 21.17 -4.99 -8.01
CA ALA A 269 21.25 -6.29 -7.32
C ALA A 269 19.93 -6.66 -6.61
N LYS A 270 19.22 -5.63 -6.12
CA LYS A 270 17.82 -5.68 -5.66
C LYS A 270 16.92 -5.42 -6.87
N GLY A 271 15.73 -6.00 -6.89
CA GLY A 271 14.72 -5.72 -7.91
C GLY A 271 14.35 -6.94 -8.73
N GLY A 272 13.17 -7.48 -8.44
CA GLY A 272 12.57 -8.66 -9.02
C GLY A 272 11.14 -8.84 -8.54
N SER A 273 10.77 -10.05 -8.11
CA SER A 273 9.43 -10.31 -7.57
C SER A 273 9.40 -10.25 -6.05
N ILE A 274 9.97 -11.24 -5.34
CA ILE A 274 10.01 -11.27 -3.87
C ILE A 274 11.45 -11.16 -3.35
N TRP A 275 11.71 -10.20 -2.48
CA TRP A 275 12.98 -10.00 -1.77
C TRP A 275 12.83 -10.34 -0.29
N LEU A 276 13.66 -11.26 0.20
CA LEU A 276 13.69 -11.67 1.61
C LEU A 276 14.95 -11.15 2.31
N GLU A 277 14.80 -10.53 3.49
CA GLU A 277 15.95 -10.06 4.25
C GLU A 277 15.73 -10.02 5.78
N ALA A 278 16.83 -9.87 6.50
CA ALA A 278 16.91 -9.53 7.92
C ALA A 278 16.20 -10.50 8.86
N SER A 279 16.25 -11.81 8.57
CA SER A 279 15.59 -12.86 9.35
C SER A 279 14.06 -12.76 9.36
N VAL A 280 13.44 -12.29 8.27
CA VAL A 280 11.99 -12.45 8.10
C VAL A 280 11.63 -13.94 8.07
N ARG A 281 10.51 -14.33 8.72
CA ARG A 281 9.92 -15.65 8.50
C ARG A 281 8.89 -15.53 7.38
N ALA A 282 9.08 -16.26 6.30
CA ALA A 282 8.16 -16.22 5.16
C ALA A 282 7.68 -17.61 4.75
N GLU A 283 6.41 -17.73 4.36
CA GLU A 283 5.85 -18.92 3.74
C GLU A 283 5.28 -18.53 2.37
N ILE A 284 5.84 -19.08 1.29
CA ILE A 284 5.61 -18.57 -0.07
C ILE A 284 5.08 -19.69 -0.98
N TYR A 285 3.78 -19.67 -1.26
CA TYR A 285 3.09 -20.76 -1.95
C TYR A 285 2.26 -20.30 -3.14
N ASN A 286 2.15 -21.11 -4.19
CA ASN A 286 1.18 -20.91 -5.26
C ASN A 286 1.29 -19.58 -6.03
N ASN A 287 2.43 -18.88 -5.99
CA ASN A 287 2.56 -17.60 -6.69
C ASN A 287 2.96 -17.82 -8.15
N LEU A 288 2.48 -16.97 -9.04
CA LEU A 288 2.80 -16.99 -10.47
C LEU A 288 3.68 -15.79 -10.81
N PHE A 289 4.91 -16.10 -11.24
CA PHE A 289 5.93 -15.17 -11.69
C PHE A 289 6.05 -15.25 -13.21
N ALA A 290 5.48 -14.29 -13.92
CA ALA A 290 5.55 -14.24 -15.39
C ALA A 290 6.41 -13.05 -15.83
N ASN A 291 7.51 -13.33 -16.53
CA ASN A 291 8.43 -12.31 -17.01
C ASN A 291 9.00 -11.39 -15.92
N THR A 292 8.98 -11.82 -14.65
CA THR A 292 9.61 -11.08 -13.55
C THR A 292 11.13 -11.17 -13.68
N ARG A 293 11.85 -10.11 -13.32
CA ARG A 293 13.32 -10.11 -13.44
C ARG A 293 13.97 -11.19 -12.58
N PHE A 294 13.54 -11.32 -11.33
CA PHE A 294 13.92 -12.44 -10.47
C PHE A 294 12.67 -13.10 -9.91
N GLY A 295 12.80 -14.38 -9.54
CA GLY A 295 11.85 -15.08 -8.70
C GLY A 295 11.96 -14.66 -7.23
N VAL A 296 11.76 -15.61 -6.31
CA VAL A 296 12.05 -15.40 -4.89
C VAL A 296 13.55 -15.30 -4.69
N LYS A 297 14.01 -14.19 -4.13
CA LYS A 297 15.43 -13.89 -3.91
C LYS A 297 15.69 -13.50 -2.47
N ARG A 298 16.87 -13.84 -1.95
CA ARG A 298 17.31 -13.47 -0.59
C ARG A 298 18.41 -12.42 -0.61
N ASP A 299 18.53 -11.67 0.47
CA ASP A 299 19.75 -10.95 0.81
C ASP A 299 20.84 -11.94 1.27
N PRO A 300 21.96 -12.11 0.54
CA PRO A 300 23.00 -13.05 0.95
C PRO A 300 23.74 -12.63 2.23
N LYS A 301 23.65 -11.35 2.63
CA LYS A 301 24.30 -10.84 3.85
C LYS A 301 23.40 -10.92 5.08
N LYS A 302 22.09 -10.83 4.87
CA LYS A 302 21.07 -10.85 5.92
C LYS A 302 19.89 -11.70 5.45
N PRO A 303 20.07 -13.02 5.34
CA PRO A 303 19.04 -13.88 4.76
C PRO A 303 17.77 -13.91 5.61
N GLU A 304 16.73 -14.52 5.07
CA GLU A 304 15.52 -14.89 5.78
C GLU A 304 15.79 -15.89 6.93
N ASP A 305 14.81 -16.06 7.80
CA ASP A 305 14.84 -17.06 8.87
C ASP A 305 14.82 -18.48 8.27
N ASN A 306 15.60 -19.40 8.84
CA ASN A 306 15.68 -20.80 8.36
C ASN A 306 14.37 -21.59 8.45
N ARG A 307 13.37 -21.09 9.20
CA ARG A 307 12.01 -21.65 9.24
C ARG A 307 11.16 -21.24 8.04
N SER A 308 11.66 -20.37 7.16
CA SER A 308 10.93 -19.93 5.98
C SER A 308 10.75 -21.08 5.00
N LEU A 309 9.59 -21.13 4.35
CA LEU A 309 9.21 -22.18 3.41
C LEU A 309 8.80 -21.57 2.06
N SER A 310 9.06 -22.31 0.99
CA SER A 310 8.67 -21.95 -0.36
C SER A 310 8.27 -23.20 -1.14
N GLY A 311 7.20 -23.13 -1.92
CA GLY A 311 6.85 -24.22 -2.83
C GLY A 311 5.68 -23.93 -3.74
N ASN A 312 5.47 -24.82 -4.72
CA ASN A 312 4.35 -24.76 -5.66
C ASN A 312 4.27 -23.43 -6.42
N ASN A 313 5.39 -22.71 -6.57
CA ASN A 313 5.44 -21.47 -7.31
C ASN A 313 5.70 -21.73 -8.80
N TRP A 314 5.20 -20.85 -9.65
CA TRP A 314 5.27 -20.99 -11.10
C TRP A 314 6.11 -19.87 -11.72
N TYR A 315 7.15 -20.23 -12.46
CA TYR A 315 8.07 -19.28 -13.07
C TYR A 315 8.07 -19.45 -14.60
N TYR A 316 7.70 -18.36 -15.26
CA TYR A 316 7.64 -18.26 -16.71
C TYR A 316 8.49 -17.10 -17.21
N GLY A 317 9.20 -17.31 -18.32
CA GLY A 317 9.90 -16.25 -19.04
C GLY A 317 9.71 -16.41 -20.55
N TYR A 318 9.23 -15.36 -21.21
CA TYR A 318 9.09 -15.33 -22.67
C TYR A 318 10.46 -15.35 -23.36
N GLY A 319 11.41 -14.58 -22.86
CA GLY A 319 12.80 -14.55 -23.36
C GLY A 319 13.76 -15.34 -22.48
N GLN A 320 14.84 -15.87 -23.09
CA GLN A 320 15.85 -16.66 -22.37
C GLN A 320 16.55 -15.84 -21.28
N LEU A 321 16.77 -14.54 -21.50
CA LEU A 321 17.32 -13.65 -20.48
C LEU A 321 16.48 -13.68 -19.19
N THR A 322 15.14 -13.65 -19.29
CA THR A 322 14.27 -13.75 -18.11
C THR A 322 14.39 -15.13 -17.46
N VAL A 323 14.39 -16.18 -18.28
CA VAL A 323 14.52 -17.56 -17.80
C VAL A 323 15.79 -17.76 -16.99
N ASP A 324 16.92 -17.24 -17.46
CA ASP A 324 18.22 -17.38 -16.81
C ASP A 324 18.27 -16.71 -15.43
N GLN A 325 17.44 -15.69 -15.20
CA GLN A 325 17.50 -14.88 -13.98
C GLN A 325 16.81 -15.52 -12.78
N PHE A 326 15.77 -16.34 -13.00
CA PHE A 326 15.02 -17.01 -11.92
C PHE A 326 15.47 -18.45 -11.63
N GLN A 327 16.61 -18.89 -12.17
CA GLN A 327 17.17 -20.22 -11.90
C GLN A 327 17.87 -20.27 -10.53
N VAL A 328 17.68 -21.37 -9.82
CA VAL A 328 18.38 -21.66 -8.55
C VAL A 328 19.87 -21.86 -8.80
N GLY A 329 20.72 -21.45 -7.85
CA GLY A 329 22.19 -21.51 -7.97
C GLY A 329 22.82 -20.30 -8.66
N LYS A 330 21.99 -19.36 -9.15
CA LYS A 330 22.40 -18.03 -9.62
C LYS A 330 21.63 -16.97 -8.83
N ASN A 331 22.15 -15.75 -8.79
CA ASN A 331 21.42 -14.55 -8.32
C ASN A 331 20.71 -14.69 -6.97
N ASP A 332 21.25 -15.46 -6.01
CA ASP A 332 20.66 -15.68 -4.67
C ASP A 332 19.19 -16.14 -4.70
N ILE A 333 18.78 -16.84 -5.77
CA ILE A 333 17.42 -17.34 -5.92
C ILE A 333 17.14 -18.46 -4.93
N VAL A 334 16.02 -18.34 -4.22
CA VAL A 334 15.49 -19.34 -3.31
C VAL A 334 14.71 -20.39 -4.10
N GLY A 335 15.10 -21.66 -3.93
CA GLY A 335 14.33 -22.79 -4.44
C GLY A 335 13.17 -23.14 -3.51
N GLY A 336 12.05 -23.55 -4.08
CA GLY A 336 10.90 -24.10 -3.37
C GLY A 336 10.61 -25.54 -3.78
N SER A 337 9.95 -26.29 -2.90
CA SER A 337 9.46 -27.64 -3.20
C SER A 337 8.34 -27.58 -4.26
N ASN A 338 8.34 -28.49 -5.24
CA ASN A 338 7.31 -28.53 -6.30
C ASN A 338 7.17 -27.24 -7.14
N ASP A 339 8.16 -26.37 -7.15
CA ASP A 339 8.16 -25.21 -8.05
C ASP A 339 8.24 -25.68 -9.52
N VAL A 340 7.47 -25.03 -10.38
CA VAL A 340 7.55 -25.19 -11.84
C VAL A 340 8.40 -24.07 -12.40
N ARG A 341 9.59 -24.39 -12.91
CA ARG A 341 10.52 -23.43 -13.51
C ARG A 341 10.83 -23.81 -14.95
N GLY A 342 10.45 -22.96 -15.90
CA GLY A 342 10.94 -23.08 -17.28
C GLY A 342 12.47 -23.04 -17.32
N LYS A 343 13.08 -23.88 -18.17
CA LYS A 343 14.52 -23.91 -18.42
C LYS A 343 14.88 -23.27 -19.76
N VAL A 344 13.93 -23.23 -20.68
CA VAL A 344 14.04 -22.54 -21.96
C VAL A 344 12.94 -21.49 -22.11
N ALA A 345 13.22 -20.47 -22.91
CA ALA A 345 12.26 -19.43 -23.30
C ALA A 345 10.90 -20.03 -23.70
N GLY A 346 9.82 -19.53 -23.10
CA GLY A 346 8.44 -19.91 -23.41
C GLY A 346 7.94 -21.23 -22.78
N GLU A 347 8.80 -22.00 -22.10
CA GLU A 347 8.39 -23.21 -21.39
C GLU A 347 7.45 -22.89 -20.23
N ASN A 348 6.51 -23.80 -19.93
CA ASN A 348 5.53 -23.65 -18.84
C ASN A 348 4.69 -22.37 -18.98
N ASN A 349 4.25 -22.07 -20.20
CA ASN A 349 3.34 -20.95 -20.46
C ASN A 349 2.08 -21.06 -19.56
N PRO A 350 1.76 -20.03 -18.75
CA PRO A 350 0.62 -20.06 -17.84
C PRO A 350 -0.74 -19.98 -18.55
N LYS A 351 -0.77 -19.65 -19.84
CA LYS A 351 -2.00 -19.53 -20.65
C LYS A 351 -2.99 -18.53 -20.05
N PHE A 352 -2.59 -17.26 -19.95
CA PHE A 352 -3.54 -16.19 -19.62
C PHE A 352 -4.61 -16.03 -20.69
N VAL A 353 -5.81 -15.60 -20.31
CA VAL A 353 -6.92 -15.35 -21.24
C VAL A 353 -6.56 -14.25 -22.26
N SER A 354 -6.08 -13.09 -21.79
CA SER A 354 -5.72 -11.98 -22.69
C SER A 354 -4.61 -11.06 -22.15
N TYR A 355 -3.43 -11.62 -21.88
CA TYR A 355 -2.20 -10.86 -21.66
C TYR A 355 -1.10 -11.33 -22.65
N PRO A 356 -0.52 -10.43 -23.47
CA PRO A 356 0.57 -10.80 -24.38
C PRO A 356 1.85 -11.06 -23.59
N LEU A 357 2.29 -12.30 -23.52
CA LEU A 357 3.50 -12.68 -22.77
C LEU A 357 4.79 -12.14 -23.42
N GLU A 358 4.72 -11.69 -24.67
CA GLU A 358 5.76 -10.97 -25.39
C GLU A 358 5.83 -9.47 -25.07
N THR A 359 4.90 -8.93 -24.26
CA THR A 359 4.97 -7.54 -23.79
C THR A 359 6.34 -7.26 -23.18
N SER A 360 6.96 -6.16 -23.61
CA SER A 360 8.30 -5.78 -23.16
C SER A 360 8.38 -5.77 -21.64
N VAL A 361 9.46 -6.35 -21.11
CA VAL A 361 9.65 -6.53 -19.67
C VAL A 361 9.80 -5.22 -18.90
N ASP A 362 10.11 -4.11 -19.59
CA ASP A 362 10.19 -2.76 -19.06
C ASP A 362 8.91 -1.92 -19.29
N ASN A 363 7.90 -2.48 -19.97
CA ASN A 363 6.62 -1.80 -20.16
C ASN A 363 5.95 -1.61 -18.79
N TYR A 364 5.73 -0.35 -18.41
CA TYR A 364 4.97 0.00 -17.21
C TYR A 364 3.53 0.39 -17.50
N VAL A 365 3.16 0.58 -18.77
CA VAL A 365 1.79 0.94 -19.15
C VAL A 365 0.91 -0.27 -18.93
N PHE A 366 -0.01 -0.14 -17.98
CA PHE A 366 -1.00 -1.17 -17.68
C PHE A 366 -2.23 -0.98 -18.57
N ASP A 367 -2.66 -2.06 -19.23
CA ASP A 367 -3.89 -2.07 -20.01
C ASP A 367 -5.01 -2.72 -19.19
N SER A 368 -6.09 -1.98 -18.93
CA SER A 368 -7.24 -2.46 -18.17
C SER A 368 -8.05 -3.52 -18.89
N THR A 369 -7.85 -3.70 -20.20
CA THR A 369 -8.48 -4.76 -21.00
C THR A 369 -7.80 -6.13 -20.87
N TRP A 370 -6.59 -6.18 -20.28
CA TRP A 370 -5.91 -7.45 -20.05
C TRP A 370 -6.64 -8.34 -19.05
N ASP A 371 -6.70 -9.62 -19.38
CA ASP A 371 -7.27 -10.67 -18.53
C ASP A 371 -6.20 -11.68 -18.11
N PHE A 372 -5.86 -11.64 -16.83
CA PHE A 372 -4.87 -12.50 -16.20
C PHE A 372 -5.45 -13.81 -15.64
N HIS A 373 -6.74 -14.09 -15.87
CA HIS A 373 -7.30 -15.41 -15.60
C HIS A 373 -6.58 -16.48 -16.44
N LEU A 374 -6.50 -17.68 -15.90
CA LEU A 374 -5.94 -18.82 -16.61
C LEU A 374 -6.99 -19.39 -17.57
N GLN A 375 -6.58 -19.75 -18.78
CA GLN A 375 -7.43 -20.50 -19.71
C GLN A 375 -7.75 -21.88 -19.12
N GLY A 376 -8.91 -22.45 -19.47
CA GLY A 376 -9.35 -23.74 -18.92
C GLY A 376 -8.43 -24.94 -19.19
N ASN A 377 -7.53 -24.82 -20.16
CA ASN A 377 -6.49 -25.83 -20.47
C ASN A 377 -5.12 -25.48 -19.86
N SER A 378 -5.03 -24.45 -19.01
CA SER A 378 -3.77 -24.04 -18.40
C SER A 378 -3.24 -25.12 -17.46
N PRO A 379 -1.96 -25.51 -17.57
CA PRO A 379 -1.34 -26.44 -16.61
C PRO A 379 -1.21 -25.83 -15.21
N ALA A 380 -1.22 -24.50 -15.09
CA ALA A 380 -1.16 -23.78 -13.82
C ALA A 380 -2.42 -23.99 -12.94
N LEU A 381 -3.53 -24.46 -13.50
CA LEU A 381 -4.78 -24.73 -12.77
C LEU A 381 -4.68 -25.89 -11.75
N LYS A 382 -3.62 -26.70 -11.82
CA LYS A 382 -3.43 -27.89 -10.97
C LYS A 382 -2.10 -27.88 -10.20
N ALA A 383 -1.41 -26.75 -10.20
CA ALA A 383 -0.06 -26.65 -9.64
C ALA A 383 -0.04 -26.10 -8.21
N GLY A 384 -1.18 -25.64 -7.67
CA GLY A 384 -1.27 -25.10 -6.31
C GLY A 384 -1.40 -26.17 -5.24
N THR A 385 -1.03 -25.82 -4.00
CA THR A 385 -1.22 -26.62 -2.80
C THR A 385 -2.21 -25.95 -1.83
N LEU A 386 -2.88 -26.76 -1.02
CA LEU A 386 -3.74 -26.30 0.09
C LEU A 386 -3.10 -26.57 1.46
N ASP A 387 -1.89 -27.15 1.49
CA ASP A 387 -1.25 -27.69 2.70
C ASP A 387 -0.53 -26.60 3.53
N PHE A 388 -1.17 -25.45 3.71
CA PHE A 388 -0.73 -24.39 4.61
C PHE A 388 -1.94 -23.62 5.15
N LYS A 389 -1.76 -22.87 6.24
CA LYS A 389 -2.85 -22.17 6.91
C LYS A 389 -2.57 -20.67 7.03
N PRO A 390 -3.34 -19.79 6.35
CA PRO A 390 -3.24 -18.35 6.55
C PRO A 390 -3.53 -17.95 8.00
N HIS A 391 -2.90 -16.86 8.45
CA HIS A 391 -3.02 -16.35 9.82
C HIS A 391 -4.47 -16.05 10.22
N PHE A 392 -5.23 -15.36 9.36
CA PHE A 392 -6.52 -14.77 9.72
C PHE A 392 -7.72 -15.46 9.06
N THR A 393 -7.66 -16.79 8.93
CA THR A 393 -8.80 -17.61 8.45
C THR A 393 -10.03 -17.56 9.37
N SER A 394 -9.85 -17.18 10.65
CA SER A 394 -10.94 -16.97 11.62
C SER A 394 -11.39 -15.51 11.72
N GLY A 395 -10.81 -14.62 10.91
CA GLY A 395 -11.20 -13.23 10.79
C GLY A 395 -10.44 -12.24 11.67
N LEU A 396 -10.25 -11.03 11.13
CA LEU A 396 -9.91 -9.82 11.85
C LEU A 396 -11.18 -9.00 12.04
N VAL A 397 -11.69 -8.97 13.28
CA VAL A 397 -12.86 -8.17 13.66
C VAL A 397 -12.42 -6.75 13.97
N MET A 398 -13.02 -5.77 13.29
CA MET A 398 -12.80 -4.34 13.50
C MET A 398 -13.75 -3.78 14.56
N SER A 399 -13.40 -2.63 15.11
CA SER A 399 -14.18 -1.93 16.13
C SER A 399 -15.52 -1.40 15.60
N ASN A 400 -15.64 -1.22 14.29
CA ASN A 400 -16.91 -0.90 13.61
C ASN A 400 -17.80 -2.13 13.34
N GLY A 401 -17.41 -3.32 13.82
CA GLY A 401 -18.17 -4.57 13.68
C GLY A 401 -17.91 -5.35 12.39
N LEU A 402 -17.19 -4.79 11.41
CA LEU A 402 -16.82 -5.50 10.19
C LEU A 402 -15.78 -6.58 10.48
N THR A 403 -15.85 -7.70 9.77
CA THR A 403 -14.91 -8.81 9.90
C THR A 403 -14.29 -9.13 8.54
N TYR A 404 -12.96 -9.17 8.49
CA TYR A 404 -12.19 -9.47 7.29
C TYR A 404 -11.44 -10.78 7.45
N ASN A 405 -11.60 -11.69 6.50
CA ASN A 405 -10.97 -13.00 6.54
C ASN A 405 -9.88 -13.09 5.47
N SER A 406 -8.78 -13.75 5.80
CA SER A 406 -7.81 -14.13 4.78
C SER A 406 -8.45 -15.09 3.78
N PRO A 407 -8.29 -14.85 2.47
CA PRO A 407 -8.76 -15.78 1.44
C PRO A 407 -8.23 -17.19 1.66
N GLN A 408 -9.02 -18.21 1.31
CA GLN A 408 -8.51 -19.58 1.33
C GLN A 408 -7.50 -19.79 0.19
N PRO A 409 -6.46 -20.62 0.37
CA PRO A 409 -5.57 -20.99 -0.73
C PRO A 409 -6.31 -21.77 -1.81
N ALA A 410 -5.79 -21.76 -3.03
CA ALA A 410 -6.38 -22.47 -4.17
C ALA A 410 -5.47 -23.56 -4.73
N ALA A 411 -6.07 -24.54 -5.42
CA ALA A 411 -5.38 -25.62 -6.11
C ALA A 411 -4.68 -25.19 -7.42
N TYR A 412 -4.82 -23.92 -7.79
CA TYR A 412 -4.11 -23.28 -8.89
C TYR A 412 -3.05 -22.31 -8.37
N VAL A 413 -2.16 -21.87 -9.26
CA VAL A 413 -1.14 -20.83 -8.97
C VAL A 413 -1.55 -19.49 -9.59
N GLY A 414 -1.13 -18.40 -8.95
CA GLY A 414 -1.51 -17.04 -9.34
C GLY A 414 -2.81 -16.56 -8.70
N ALA A 415 -3.13 -15.29 -8.96
CA ALA A 415 -4.27 -14.56 -8.39
C ALA A 415 -5.61 -14.88 -9.02
N PHE A 416 -5.62 -15.44 -10.23
CA PHE A 416 -6.84 -15.64 -10.99
C PHE A 416 -6.87 -17.07 -11.51
N GLY A 417 -7.89 -17.83 -11.13
CA GLY A 417 -8.16 -19.15 -11.70
C GLY A 417 -8.75 -19.05 -13.11
N SER A 418 -9.49 -20.07 -13.54
CA SER A 418 -10.24 -20.01 -14.79
C SER A 418 -11.55 -19.23 -14.65
N LYS A 419 -11.91 -18.46 -15.67
CA LYS A 419 -13.30 -17.98 -15.84
C LYS A 419 -14.15 -19.15 -16.35
N PHE A 420 -15.31 -19.36 -15.73
CA PHE A 420 -16.29 -20.35 -16.14
C PHE A 420 -17.02 -19.93 -17.40
#